data_AF-A0A1B2EL10-F1
#
_entry.id   AF-A0A1B2EL10-F1
#
_cell.length_a   1.000
_cell.length_b   1.000
_cell.length_c   1.000
_cell.angle_alpha   90.00
_cell.angle_beta   90.00
_cell.angle_gamma   90.00
#
_symmetry.space_group_name_H-M   'P 1'
#
loop_
_entity.id
_entity.type
_entity.pdbx_description
1 polymer ?
#
loop_
_entity_poly.entity_id
_entity_poly.type
_entity_poly.pdbx_seq_one_letter_code
_entity_poly.pdbx_strand_id
1 'polypeptide(L)'
;MRHDLPIPPGHLGLGDAFDLAFARLEDATRIVRVADPTVQIAARLWGHDRAALVREEKARARVEALIRAALATGVLTAFCYSPNGGVWGQIPTRAGWSRRSDFPGLDTFLDSGEGPDVGGSPVFVERAAFMSWMAAASRKAGIRPGRKGRPSVMQLVLAEYGRRAEMGAFEGLPLVAVAHDLQAWFKQTHSDLPAPSPSTIEKHLRKSRSDGDAPKTNKK
;
A
#
# COMPACT_ATOMS: atom_id res chain seq x y z
N MET A 1 -16.84 -14.33 20.76
CA MET A 1 -16.91 -12.86 20.68
C MET A 1 -17.99 -12.48 19.68
N ARG A 2 -18.80 -11.45 19.95
CA ARG A 2 -19.90 -11.04 19.04
C ARG A 2 -19.29 -10.28 17.86
N HIS A 3 -19.19 -10.91 16.69
CA HIS A 3 -18.64 -10.32 15.47
C HIS A 3 -19.58 -9.31 14.78
N ASP A 4 -20.81 -9.15 15.28
CA ASP A 4 -21.88 -8.41 14.58
C ASP A 4 -22.30 -7.12 15.31
N LEU A 5 -21.37 -6.41 15.96
CA LEU A 5 -21.70 -5.07 16.44
C LEU A 5 -21.80 -4.12 15.24
N PRO A 6 -22.96 -3.47 15.02
CA PRO A 6 -23.12 -2.55 13.90
C PRO A 6 -22.16 -1.37 14.05
N ILE A 7 -21.44 -1.06 12.97
CA ILE A 7 -20.55 0.10 12.91
C ILE A 7 -21.40 1.36 13.10
N PRO A 8 -21.03 2.28 14.01
CA PRO A 8 -21.75 3.53 14.17
C PRO A 8 -21.81 4.32 12.85
N PRO A 9 -22.94 4.97 12.52
CA PRO A 9 -23.02 5.85 11.36
C PRO A 9 -21.90 6.89 11.38
N GLY A 10 -21.29 7.14 10.21
CA GLY A 10 -20.20 8.10 10.09
C GLY A 10 -18.85 7.64 10.65
N HIS A 11 -18.72 6.39 11.10
CA HIS A 11 -17.46 5.84 11.62
C HIS A 11 -16.84 4.82 10.66
N LEU A 12 -15.60 4.46 10.95
CA LEU A 12 -14.80 3.46 10.25
C LEU A 12 -14.11 2.59 11.30
N GLY A 13 -14.09 1.26 11.08
CA GLY A 13 -13.29 0.37 11.93
C GLY A 13 -11.82 0.77 11.86
N LEU A 14 -11.10 0.67 12.97
CA LEU A 14 -9.69 1.07 13.01
C LEU A 14 -8.81 0.22 12.06
N GLY A 15 -9.16 -1.07 11.87
CA GLY A 15 -8.55 -1.94 10.85
C GLY A 15 -8.79 -1.42 9.43
N ASP A 16 -10.05 -1.16 9.06
CA ASP A 16 -10.37 -0.57 7.74
C ASP A 16 -9.69 0.79 7.52
N ALA A 17 -9.58 1.61 8.57
CA ALA A 17 -8.86 2.88 8.53
C ALA A 17 -7.36 2.66 8.28
N PHE A 18 -6.76 1.67 8.95
CA PHE A 18 -5.37 1.29 8.71
C PHE A 18 -5.15 0.83 7.26
N ASP A 19 -5.97 -0.11 6.76
CA ASP A 19 -5.84 -0.63 5.40
C ASP A 19 -5.99 0.48 4.35
N LEU A 20 -6.95 1.38 4.54
CA LEU A 20 -7.15 2.52 3.65
C LEU A 20 -5.98 3.49 3.71
N ALA A 21 -5.43 3.75 4.89
CA ALA A 21 -4.23 4.59 5.04
C ALA A 21 -3.00 3.91 4.42
N PHE A 22 -2.85 2.60 4.59
CA PHE A 22 -1.74 1.82 4.05
C PHE A 22 -1.76 1.85 2.53
N ALA A 23 -2.90 1.51 1.92
CA ALA A 23 -3.07 1.56 0.47
C ALA A 23 -2.86 2.97 -0.12
N ARG A 24 -3.10 4.02 0.67
CA ARG A 24 -2.99 5.41 0.21
C ARG A 24 -1.61 6.02 0.41
N LEU A 25 -0.98 5.78 1.55
CA LEU A 25 0.28 6.38 1.96
C LEU A 25 1.49 5.58 1.49
N GLU A 26 1.33 4.26 1.40
CA GLU A 26 2.34 3.37 0.86
C GLU A 26 1.88 2.98 -0.54
N ASP A 27 2.77 3.10 -1.53
CA ASP A 27 2.46 2.72 -2.91
C ASP A 27 2.25 1.20 -2.97
N ALA A 28 1.02 0.74 -2.76
CA ALA A 28 0.68 -0.67 -2.70
C ALA A 28 1.18 -1.41 -3.95
N THR A 29 1.23 -0.77 -5.11
CA THR A 29 1.73 -1.39 -6.35
C THR A 29 3.23 -1.75 -6.32
N ARG A 30 4.02 -1.10 -5.45
CA ARG A 30 5.45 -1.43 -5.21
C ARG A 30 5.67 -2.49 -4.14
N ILE A 31 4.69 -2.68 -3.26
CA ILE A 31 4.72 -3.66 -2.16
C ILE A 31 4.10 -4.99 -2.60
N VAL A 32 3.09 -4.94 -3.49
CA VAL A 32 2.24 -6.04 -3.97
C VAL A 32 2.90 -6.88 -5.09
N ARG A 33 4.24 -7.02 -5.11
CA ARG A 33 4.86 -8.13 -5.87
C ARG A 33 4.67 -9.49 -5.18
N VAL A 34 4.05 -9.52 -3.99
CA VAL A 34 3.70 -10.74 -3.25
C VAL A 34 2.19 -10.76 -2.92
N ALA A 35 1.34 -10.44 -3.91
CA ALA A 35 -0.12 -10.36 -3.72
C ALA A 35 -0.81 -11.72 -3.56
N ASP A 36 -0.16 -12.79 -3.97
CA ASP A 36 -0.71 -14.13 -3.89
C ASP A 36 -0.46 -14.68 -2.47
N PRO A 37 -1.52 -14.96 -1.68
CA PRO A 37 -1.39 -15.52 -0.34
C PRO A 37 -0.57 -16.82 -0.32
N THR A 38 -0.63 -17.61 -1.39
CA THR A 38 0.15 -18.83 -1.57
C THR A 38 1.63 -18.52 -1.79
N VAL A 39 1.95 -17.42 -2.49
CA VAL A 39 3.34 -16.93 -2.65
C VAL A 39 3.86 -16.29 -1.36
N GLN A 40 3.02 -15.63 -0.55
CA GLN A 40 3.42 -15.15 0.79
C GLN A 40 3.77 -16.33 1.70
N ILE A 41 2.93 -17.36 1.74
CA ILE A 41 3.18 -18.59 2.52
C ILE A 41 4.44 -19.29 2.02
N ALA A 42 4.61 -19.44 0.69
CA ALA A 42 5.80 -20.04 0.10
C ALA A 42 7.07 -19.19 0.33
N ALA A 43 7.01 -17.86 0.23
CA ALA A 43 8.15 -16.98 0.51
C ALA A 43 8.53 -17.00 2.01
N ARG A 44 7.54 -17.13 2.90
CA ARG A 44 7.75 -17.26 4.36
C ARG A 44 8.33 -18.62 4.74
N LEU A 45 7.88 -19.69 4.06
CA LEU A 45 8.36 -21.06 4.30
C LEU A 45 9.71 -21.35 3.62
N TRP A 46 9.96 -20.82 2.41
CA TRP A 46 11.09 -21.22 1.55
C TRP A 46 12.11 -20.08 1.34
N GLY A 47 11.93 -18.91 1.99
CA GLY A 47 12.93 -17.84 2.07
C GLY A 47 13.15 -17.01 0.80
N HIS A 48 12.37 -17.24 -0.27
CA HIS A 48 12.64 -16.69 -1.60
C HIS A 48 12.41 -15.18 -1.78
N ASP A 49 11.79 -14.46 -0.83
CA ASP A 49 11.74 -12.99 -0.87
C ASP A 49 11.62 -12.35 0.53
N ARG A 50 12.53 -12.72 1.43
CA ARG A 50 12.60 -12.12 2.79
C ARG A 50 12.73 -10.59 2.74
N ALA A 51 13.33 -10.05 1.68
CA ALA A 51 13.48 -8.61 1.49
C ALA A 51 12.17 -7.90 1.15
N ALA A 52 11.25 -8.51 0.40
CA ALA A 52 9.90 -7.96 0.19
C ALA A 52 9.06 -8.00 1.47
N LEU A 53 9.09 -9.11 2.20
CA LEU A 53 8.38 -9.23 3.48
C LEU A 53 8.83 -8.16 4.49
N VAL A 54 10.15 -7.99 4.66
CA VAL A 54 10.70 -6.93 5.53
C VAL A 54 10.33 -5.53 5.04
N ARG A 55 10.20 -5.31 3.72
CA ARG A 55 9.77 -4.02 3.17
C ARG A 55 8.30 -3.74 3.48
N GLU A 56 7.42 -4.74 3.35
CA GLU A 56 6.01 -4.63 3.70
C GLU A 56 5.83 -4.40 5.20
N GLU A 57 6.47 -5.19 6.06
CA GLU A 57 6.41 -5.03 7.52
C GLU A 57 6.86 -3.62 7.94
N LYS A 58 7.97 -3.11 7.37
CA LYS A 58 8.43 -1.74 7.61
C LYS A 58 7.44 -0.69 7.12
N ALA A 59 6.74 -0.93 6.02
CA ALA A 59 5.72 -0.04 5.50
C ALA A 59 4.48 -0.01 6.42
N ARG A 60 4.01 -1.20 6.85
CA ARG A 60 2.90 -1.33 7.81
C ARG A 60 3.22 -0.61 9.12
N ALA A 61 4.42 -0.84 9.67
CA ALA A 61 4.88 -0.19 10.89
C ALA A 61 4.93 1.34 10.78
N ARG A 62 5.31 1.90 9.62
CA ARG A 62 5.28 3.36 9.39
C ARG A 62 3.86 3.91 9.43
N VAL A 63 2.93 3.28 8.72
CA VAL A 63 1.54 3.73 8.65
C VAL A 63 0.87 3.62 10.02
N GLU A 64 1.13 2.53 10.73
CA GLU A 64 0.66 2.34 12.10
C GLU A 64 1.18 3.44 13.03
N ALA A 65 2.47 3.73 12.99
CA ALA A 65 3.07 4.79 13.80
C ALA A 65 2.41 6.16 13.53
N LEU A 66 2.06 6.45 12.28
CA LEU A 66 1.36 7.69 11.91
C LEU A 66 -0.07 7.75 12.48
N ILE A 67 -0.82 6.65 12.42
CA ILE A 67 -2.19 6.58 12.98
C ILE A 67 -2.13 6.69 14.51
N ARG A 68 -1.25 5.93 15.16
CA ARG A 68 -1.04 6.00 16.62
C ARG A 68 -0.67 7.41 17.07
N ALA A 69 0.23 8.09 16.36
CA ALA A 69 0.58 9.48 16.67
C ALA A 69 -0.63 10.43 16.50
N ALA A 70 -1.48 10.21 15.49
CA ALA A 70 -2.69 11.00 15.28
C ALA A 70 -3.72 10.78 16.40
N LEU A 71 -3.86 9.56 16.90
CA LEU A 71 -4.70 9.21 18.05
C LEU A 71 -4.14 9.81 19.36
N ALA A 72 -2.83 9.68 19.59
CA ALA A 72 -2.16 10.21 20.78
C ALA A 72 -2.22 11.74 20.85
N THR A 73 -2.17 12.44 19.71
CA THR A 73 -2.28 13.91 19.66
C THR A 73 -3.73 14.40 19.68
N GLY A 74 -4.71 13.50 19.52
CA GLY A 74 -6.13 13.84 19.45
C GLY A 74 -6.56 14.41 18.09
N VAL A 75 -5.72 14.29 17.05
CA VAL A 75 -6.12 14.59 15.67
C VAL A 75 -7.16 13.57 15.19
N LEU A 76 -7.03 12.32 15.62
CA LEU A 76 -8.06 11.30 15.49
C LEU A 76 -8.63 11.00 16.88
N THR A 77 -9.93 10.79 16.92
CA THR A 77 -10.63 10.34 18.13
C THR A 77 -11.05 8.89 17.92
N ALA A 78 -10.67 8.04 18.88
CA ALA A 78 -11.07 6.64 18.90
C ALA A 78 -12.31 6.43 19.79
N PHE A 79 -13.19 5.54 19.34
CA PHE A 79 -14.40 5.15 20.02
C PHE A 79 -14.42 3.63 20.19
N CYS A 80 -14.95 3.15 21.31
CA CYS A 80 -15.24 1.73 21.50
C CYS A 80 -16.65 1.57 22.07
N TYR A 81 -17.23 0.38 21.87
CA TYR A 81 -18.48 0.03 22.51
C TYR A 81 -18.19 -0.35 23.96
N SER A 82 -18.83 0.32 24.92
CA SER A 82 -18.77 -0.12 26.32
C SER A 82 -19.84 -1.19 26.55
N PRO A 83 -19.47 -2.45 26.81
CA PRO A 83 -20.45 -3.51 27.07
C PRO A 83 -21.26 -3.25 28.35
N ASN A 84 -20.68 -2.54 29.32
CA ASN A 84 -21.33 -2.23 30.59
C ASN A 84 -22.29 -1.03 30.49
N GLY A 85 -22.06 -0.14 29.52
CA GLY A 85 -22.91 1.05 29.31
C GLY A 85 -23.93 0.89 28.20
N GLY A 86 -23.72 -0.02 27.25
CA GLY A 86 -24.52 -0.10 26.03
C GLY A 86 -24.37 1.13 25.12
N VAL A 87 -23.37 1.97 25.36
CA VAL A 87 -23.14 3.23 24.65
C VAL A 87 -21.73 3.23 24.05
N TRP A 88 -21.63 3.84 22.88
CA TRP A 88 -20.36 4.18 22.25
C TRP A 88 -19.67 5.28 23.04
N GLY A 89 -18.48 4.98 23.56
CA GLY A 89 -17.69 5.91 24.36
C GLY A 89 -16.40 6.27 23.63
N GLN A 90 -15.98 7.53 23.77
CA GLN A 90 -14.63 7.93 23.39
C GLN A 90 -13.62 7.24 24.30
N ILE A 91 -12.53 6.71 23.73
CA ILE A 91 -11.40 6.20 24.51
C ILE A 91 -10.61 7.41 25.05
N PRO A 92 -10.60 7.65 26.38
CA PRO A 92 -10.10 8.90 26.94
C PRO A 92 -8.56 8.97 26.98
N THR A 93 -7.88 7.84 27.02
CA THR A 93 -6.43 7.76 27.29
C THR A 93 -5.59 7.88 26.02
N ARG A 94 -5.29 9.12 25.64
CA ARG A 94 -4.33 9.46 24.57
C ARG A 94 -2.94 8.85 24.77
N ALA A 95 -2.48 8.74 26.03
CA ALA A 95 -1.19 8.15 26.40
C ALA A 95 -1.11 6.62 26.15
N GLY A 96 -2.26 5.94 26.04
CA GLY A 96 -2.29 4.52 25.64
C GLY A 96 -1.81 4.32 24.20
N TRP A 97 -2.08 5.30 23.33
CA TRP A 97 -1.72 5.24 21.91
C TRP A 97 -0.25 5.60 21.63
N SER A 98 0.44 6.27 22.56
CA SER A 98 1.85 6.66 22.40
C SER A 98 2.84 5.53 22.67
N ARG A 99 2.40 4.40 23.24
CA ARG A 99 3.28 3.23 23.39
C ARG A 99 3.61 2.70 22.00
N ARG A 100 4.90 2.63 21.68
CA ARG A 100 5.37 1.94 20.48
C ARG A 100 4.93 0.49 20.61
N SER A 101 4.32 -0.05 19.56
CA SER A 101 4.20 -1.50 19.49
C SER A 101 5.48 -2.06 18.90
N ASP A 102 6.07 -3.05 19.57
CA ASP A 102 7.21 -3.80 19.04
C ASP A 102 6.79 -4.76 17.90
N PHE A 103 5.49 -4.87 17.64
CA PHE A 103 4.90 -5.69 16.57
C PHE A 103 4.08 -4.84 15.58
N PRO A 104 4.18 -5.12 14.26
CA PRO A 104 3.33 -4.48 13.25
C PRO A 104 1.91 -5.06 13.30
N GLY A 105 0.92 -4.21 13.57
CA GLY A 105 -0.48 -4.52 13.34
C GLY A 105 -1.42 -3.69 14.21
N LEU A 106 -2.05 -2.70 13.59
CA LEU A 106 -3.35 -2.22 14.09
C LEU A 106 -4.41 -3.34 14.05
N ASP A 107 -4.22 -4.36 13.21
CA ASP A 107 -4.99 -5.62 13.22
C ASP A 107 -4.69 -6.50 14.44
N THR A 108 -3.45 -6.45 14.95
CA THR A 108 -3.07 -7.13 16.21
C THR A 108 -3.47 -6.36 17.45
N PHE A 109 -4.31 -5.32 17.40
CA PHE A 109 -5.03 -4.89 18.62
C PHE A 109 -5.96 -5.98 19.18
N LEU A 110 -6.15 -7.07 18.44
CA LEU A 110 -6.74 -8.31 18.95
C LEU A 110 -5.75 -9.22 19.71
N ASP A 111 -4.42 -9.03 19.62
CA ASP A 111 -3.40 -9.95 20.19
C ASP A 111 -2.11 -9.33 20.79
N SER A 112 -1.69 -8.09 20.48
CA SER A 112 -0.34 -7.58 20.81
C SER A 112 -0.23 -6.59 21.99
N GLY A 113 -1.28 -6.38 22.79
CA GLY A 113 -1.18 -5.83 24.16
C GLY A 113 -0.71 -4.37 24.36
N GLU A 114 -0.27 -3.63 23.34
CA GLU A 114 0.41 -2.33 23.50
C GLU A 114 -0.42 -1.12 23.07
N GLY A 115 -1.66 -1.03 23.54
CA GLY A 115 -2.52 0.16 23.40
C GLY A 115 -3.45 0.34 24.60
N PRO A 116 -4.42 1.28 24.55
CA PRO A 116 -5.43 1.36 25.60
C PRO A 116 -6.18 0.02 25.68
N ASP A 117 -6.35 -0.52 26.88
CA ASP A 117 -7.12 -1.73 27.10
C ASP A 117 -8.60 -1.46 26.75
N VAL A 118 -9.06 -2.10 25.67
CA VAL A 118 -10.44 -2.02 25.19
C VAL A 118 -11.22 -3.31 25.46
N GLY A 119 -10.65 -4.25 26.23
CA GLY A 119 -11.29 -5.52 26.58
C GLY A 119 -11.70 -6.35 25.37
N GLY A 120 -10.94 -6.28 24.27
CA GLY A 120 -11.27 -6.92 22.99
C GLY A 120 -12.43 -6.29 22.22
N SER A 121 -12.90 -5.10 22.63
CA SER A 121 -13.96 -4.38 21.90
C SER A 121 -13.40 -3.74 20.63
N PRO A 122 -14.14 -3.77 19.50
CA PRO A 122 -13.69 -3.13 18.28
C PRO A 122 -13.56 -1.61 18.47
N VAL A 123 -12.52 -1.06 17.86
CA VAL A 123 -12.20 0.38 17.91
C VAL A 123 -12.58 1.03 16.58
N PHE A 124 -13.15 2.23 16.68
CA PHE A 124 -13.62 3.00 15.53
C PHE A 124 -13.04 4.40 15.56
N VAL A 125 -12.96 5.03 14.39
CA VAL A 125 -12.63 6.44 14.22
C VAL A 125 -13.73 7.13 13.42
N GLU A 126 -13.92 8.43 13.66
CA GLU A 126 -14.84 9.23 12.87
C GLU A 126 -14.31 9.35 11.42
N ARG A 127 -15.13 8.98 10.44
CA ARG A 127 -14.75 8.92 9.03
C ARG A 127 -14.31 10.29 8.50
N ALA A 128 -15.04 11.35 8.82
CA ALA A 128 -14.73 12.70 8.33
C ALA A 128 -13.36 13.20 8.83
N ALA A 129 -13.10 13.05 10.14
CA ALA A 129 -11.82 13.38 10.74
C ALA A 129 -10.67 12.55 10.13
N PHE A 130 -10.90 11.25 9.95
CA PHE A 130 -9.94 10.34 9.33
C PHE A 130 -9.58 10.75 7.89
N MET A 131 -10.57 11.05 7.05
CA MET A 131 -10.33 11.48 5.67
C MET A 131 -9.57 12.82 5.60
N SER A 132 -9.89 13.77 6.49
CA SER A 132 -9.17 15.05 6.59
C SER A 132 -7.71 14.84 7.00
N TRP A 133 -7.47 14.02 8.02
CA TRP A 133 -6.13 13.63 8.45
C TRP A 133 -5.36 12.95 7.31
N MET A 134 -5.96 11.99 6.62
CA MET A 134 -5.31 11.27 5.52
C MET A 134 -4.91 12.20 4.38
N ALA A 135 -5.73 13.19 4.04
CA ALA A 135 -5.40 14.21 3.04
C ALA A 135 -4.21 15.09 3.50
N ALA A 136 -4.10 15.42 4.79
CA ALA A 136 -2.95 16.12 5.34
C ALA A 136 -1.68 15.23 5.38
N ALA A 137 -1.81 13.97 5.81
CA ALA A 137 -0.72 12.99 5.87
C ALA A 137 -0.16 12.70 4.47
N SER A 138 -1.04 12.52 3.48
CA SER A 138 -0.66 12.36 2.07
C SER A 138 0.18 13.54 1.59
N ARG A 139 -0.27 14.78 1.85
CA ARG A 139 0.49 15.99 1.48
C ARG A 139 1.87 16.03 2.13
N LYS A 140 1.97 15.69 3.43
CA LYS A 140 3.25 15.63 4.16
C LYS A 140 4.19 14.55 3.62
N ALA A 141 3.65 13.40 3.22
CA ALA A 141 4.39 12.34 2.55
C ALA A 141 4.81 12.70 1.10
N GLY A 142 4.51 13.93 0.63
CA GLY A 142 4.77 14.34 -0.75
C GLY A 142 3.78 13.74 -1.76
N ILE A 143 2.77 13.01 -1.29
CA ILE A 143 1.66 12.46 -2.07
C ILE A 143 0.67 13.60 -2.29
N ARG A 144 0.94 14.44 -3.29
CA ARG A 144 0.04 15.53 -3.68
C ARG A 144 -1.18 14.95 -4.42
N PRO A 145 -2.42 15.29 -4.02
CA PRO A 145 -3.59 15.05 -4.87
C PRO A 145 -3.30 15.62 -6.27
N GLY A 146 -3.31 14.78 -7.29
CA GLY A 146 -3.01 15.15 -8.67
C GLY A 146 -1.54 15.05 -9.13
N ARG A 147 -0.56 14.68 -8.26
CA ARG A 147 0.86 14.53 -8.67
C ARG A 147 1.51 13.23 -8.20
N LYS A 148 0.94 12.14 -8.70
CA LYS A 148 1.52 10.86 -9.19
C LYS A 148 0.30 9.96 -9.30
N GLY A 149 -0.55 10.33 -10.26
CA GLY A 149 -1.71 9.54 -10.63
C GLY A 149 -1.26 8.17 -11.12
N ARG A 150 -2.21 7.23 -11.09
CA ARG A 150 -2.19 5.92 -11.74
C ARG A 150 -1.03 5.78 -12.74
N PRO A 151 -0.15 4.76 -12.59
CA PRO A 151 0.99 4.61 -13.49
C PRO A 151 0.50 4.75 -14.93
N SER A 152 1.20 5.57 -15.71
CA SER A 152 0.80 5.78 -17.09
C SER A 152 0.78 4.44 -17.81
N VAL A 153 -0.04 4.33 -18.86
CA VAL A 153 -0.08 3.14 -19.72
C VAL A 153 1.33 2.68 -20.10
N MET A 154 2.23 3.62 -20.43
CA MET A 154 3.62 3.31 -20.73
C MET A 154 4.44 2.85 -19.52
N GLN A 155 4.19 3.35 -18.31
CA GLN A 155 4.85 2.86 -17.11
C GLN A 155 4.49 1.41 -16.81
N LEU A 156 3.23 1.01 -17.02
CA LEU A 156 2.78 -0.38 -16.88
C LEU A 156 3.48 -1.28 -17.90
N VAL A 157 3.50 -0.87 -19.18
CA VAL A 157 4.17 -1.62 -20.25
C VAL A 157 5.68 -1.76 -20.00
N LEU A 158 6.36 -0.68 -19.60
CA LEU A 158 7.80 -0.72 -19.33
C LEU A 158 8.16 -1.53 -18.08
N ALA A 159 7.31 -1.53 -17.06
CA ALA A 159 7.48 -2.36 -15.88
C ALA A 159 7.38 -3.86 -16.22
N GLU A 160 6.40 -4.24 -17.06
CA GLU A 160 6.27 -5.62 -17.52
C GLU A 160 7.40 -6.03 -18.45
N TYR A 161 7.85 -5.13 -19.33
CA TYR A 161 9.06 -5.38 -20.13
C TYR A 161 10.26 -5.70 -19.26
N GLY A 162 10.52 -4.91 -18.21
CA GLY A 162 11.62 -5.15 -17.28
C GLY A 162 11.52 -6.53 -16.62
N ARG A 163 10.33 -6.90 -16.14
CA ARG A 163 10.08 -8.21 -15.52
C ARG A 163 10.35 -9.38 -16.48
N ARG A 164 9.87 -9.30 -17.72
CA ARG A 164 10.07 -10.35 -18.73
C ARG A 164 11.51 -10.41 -19.24
N ALA A 165 12.18 -9.27 -19.36
CA ALA A 165 13.58 -9.20 -19.73
C ALA A 165 14.51 -9.81 -18.66
N GLU A 166 14.24 -9.59 -17.38
CA GLU A 166 14.98 -10.22 -16.26
C GLU A 166 14.91 -11.76 -16.28
N MET A 167 13.85 -12.32 -16.87
CA MET A 167 13.66 -13.77 -17.05
C MET A 167 14.18 -14.29 -18.40
N GLY A 168 14.85 -13.46 -19.21
CA GLY A 168 15.35 -13.85 -20.52
C GLY A 168 14.27 -14.02 -21.61
N ALA A 169 13.01 -13.65 -21.34
CA ALA A 169 11.88 -13.92 -22.25
C ALA A 169 11.96 -13.20 -23.61
N PHE A 170 12.86 -12.21 -23.75
CA PHE A 170 13.04 -11.42 -24.95
C PHE A 170 14.43 -11.55 -25.58
N GLU A 171 15.25 -12.52 -25.15
CA GLU A 171 16.56 -12.75 -25.74
C GLU A 171 16.44 -13.14 -27.22
N GLY A 172 17.24 -12.49 -28.07
CA GLY A 172 17.24 -12.73 -29.52
C GLY A 172 16.01 -12.23 -30.27
N LEU A 173 14.98 -11.72 -29.59
CA LEU A 173 13.77 -11.22 -30.26
C LEU A 173 13.97 -9.79 -30.79
N PRO A 174 13.47 -9.48 -32.00
CA PRO A 174 13.48 -8.12 -32.51
C PRO A 174 12.50 -7.24 -31.70
N LEU A 175 12.84 -5.96 -31.48
CA LEU A 175 12.04 -5.04 -30.66
C LEU A 175 10.58 -4.91 -31.13
N VAL A 176 10.34 -5.03 -32.44
CA VAL A 176 8.99 -5.02 -33.00
C VAL A 176 8.15 -6.20 -32.49
N ALA A 177 8.73 -7.40 -32.41
CA ALA A 177 8.04 -8.59 -31.88
C ALA A 177 7.74 -8.43 -30.38
N VAL A 178 8.72 -7.90 -29.63
CA VAL A 178 8.55 -7.57 -28.20
C VAL A 178 7.43 -6.54 -27.98
N ALA A 179 7.35 -5.51 -28.83
CA ALA A 179 6.31 -4.49 -28.73
C ALA A 179 4.90 -5.04 -29.02
N HIS A 180 4.77 -5.94 -29.99
CA HIS A 180 3.50 -6.63 -30.27
C HIS A 180 3.07 -7.54 -29.11
N ASP A 181 4.00 -8.30 -28.54
CA ASP A 181 3.74 -9.14 -27.37
C ASP A 181 3.27 -8.32 -26.15
N LEU A 182 3.98 -7.23 -25.84
CA LEU A 182 3.61 -6.33 -24.74
C LEU A 182 2.26 -5.64 -24.97
N GLN A 183 1.93 -5.28 -26.21
CA GLN A 183 0.60 -4.73 -26.52
C GLN A 183 -0.49 -5.78 -26.30
N ALA A 184 -0.28 -7.02 -26.74
CA ALA A 184 -1.24 -8.11 -26.56
C ALA A 184 -1.49 -8.38 -25.07
N TRP A 185 -0.42 -8.48 -24.28
CA TRP A 185 -0.51 -8.56 -22.83
C TRP A 185 -1.28 -7.38 -22.23
N PHE A 186 -0.95 -6.15 -22.62
CA PHE A 186 -1.61 -4.96 -22.06
C PHE A 186 -3.12 -4.95 -22.34
N LYS A 187 -3.54 -5.30 -23.57
CA LYS A 187 -4.95 -5.42 -23.94
C LYS A 187 -5.68 -6.48 -23.13
N GLN A 188 -5.01 -7.59 -22.81
CA GLN A 188 -5.58 -8.67 -22.03
C GLN A 188 -5.69 -8.32 -20.53
N THR A 189 -4.67 -7.68 -19.95
CA THR A 189 -4.58 -7.40 -18.51
C THR A 189 -5.25 -6.09 -18.11
N HIS A 190 -5.28 -5.10 -19.00
CA HIS A 190 -5.81 -3.75 -18.76
C HIS A 190 -6.83 -3.35 -19.83
N SER A 191 -7.85 -4.18 -20.02
CA SER A 191 -8.88 -3.99 -21.05
C SER A 191 -9.72 -2.71 -20.88
N ASP A 192 -9.69 -2.10 -19.68
CA ASP A 192 -10.34 -0.82 -19.36
C ASP A 192 -9.53 0.41 -19.81
N LEU A 193 -8.27 0.23 -20.25
CA LEU A 193 -7.37 1.32 -20.60
C LEU A 193 -7.06 1.37 -22.11
N PRO A 194 -6.83 2.56 -22.69
CA PRO A 194 -6.44 2.68 -24.09
C PRO A 194 -5.05 2.07 -24.30
N ALA A 195 -4.98 0.99 -25.08
CA ALA A 195 -3.73 0.30 -25.37
C ALA A 195 -2.80 1.17 -26.23
N PRO A 196 -1.50 1.27 -25.89
CA PRO A 196 -0.53 1.98 -26.72
C PRO A 196 -0.27 1.20 -28.01
N SER A 197 0.08 1.89 -29.10
CA SER A 197 0.43 1.21 -30.35
C SER A 197 1.77 0.48 -30.24
N PRO A 198 2.03 -0.60 -31.01
CA PRO A 198 3.33 -1.27 -31.00
C PRO A 198 4.47 -0.30 -31.33
N SER A 199 4.26 0.62 -32.27
CA SER A 199 5.25 1.66 -32.63
C SER A 199 5.61 2.57 -31.45
N THR A 200 4.63 2.93 -30.61
CA THR A 200 4.83 3.74 -29.40
C THR A 200 5.66 2.96 -28.38
N ILE A 201 5.33 1.69 -28.17
CA ILE A 201 6.06 0.80 -27.25
C ILE A 201 7.51 0.64 -27.72
N GLU A 202 7.71 0.30 -28.99
CA GLU A 202 9.03 0.08 -29.59
C GLU A 202 9.92 1.32 -29.47
N LYS A 203 9.39 2.52 -29.77
CA LYS A 203 10.12 3.79 -29.62
C LYS A 203 10.61 4.01 -28.19
N HIS A 204 9.78 3.68 -27.20
CA HIS A 204 10.16 3.80 -25.79
C HIS A 204 11.20 2.76 -25.38
N LEU A 205 11.06 1.50 -25.82
CA LEU A 205 12.05 0.45 -25.55
C LEU A 205 13.42 0.79 -26.13
N ARG A 206 13.43 1.33 -27.36
CA ARG A 206 14.67 1.77 -28.03
C ARG A 206 15.37 2.85 -27.23
N LYS A 207 14.63 3.85 -26.73
CA LYS A 207 15.16 4.91 -25.87
C LYS A 207 15.72 4.35 -24.55
N SER A 208 15.02 3.41 -23.93
CA SER A 208 15.49 2.78 -22.69
C SER A 208 16.78 1.97 -22.87
N ARG A 209 16.99 1.32 -24.02
CA ARG A 209 18.26 0.64 -24.34
C ARG A 209 19.39 1.63 -24.60
N SER A 210 19.15 2.69 -25.37
CA SER A 210 20.19 3.71 -25.64
C SER A 210 20.64 4.45 -24.38
N ASP A 211 19.75 4.67 -23.43
CA ASP A 211 20.05 5.36 -22.16
C ASP A 211 20.77 4.44 -21.15
N GLY A 212 20.70 3.10 -21.33
CA GLY A 212 21.39 2.11 -20.51
C GLY A 212 22.86 1.89 -20.91
N ASP A 213 23.18 2.08 -22.19
CA ASP A 213 24.53 1.87 -22.74
C ASP A 213 25.40 3.15 -22.76
N ALA A 214 24.82 4.33 -22.49
CA ALA A 214 25.58 5.56 -22.45
C ALA A 214 26.37 5.69 -21.12
N PRO A 215 27.72 5.71 -21.13
CA PRO A 215 28.47 6.02 -19.92
C PRO A 215 28.09 7.42 -19.47
N LYS A 216 27.52 7.54 -18.27
CA LYS A 216 27.25 8.83 -17.64
C LYS A 216 28.58 9.51 -17.35
N THR A 217 29.05 10.29 -18.31
CA THR A 217 30.20 11.17 -18.13
C THR A 217 29.77 12.28 -17.18
N ASN A 218 30.16 12.15 -15.91
CA ASN A 218 30.08 13.24 -14.96
C ASN A 218 30.98 14.36 -15.48
N LYS A 219 30.39 15.38 -16.09
CA LYS A 219 31.06 16.67 -16.29
C LYS A 219 31.27 17.27 -14.90
N LYS A 220 32.53 17.29 -14.47
CA LYS A 220 33.02 18.18 -13.41
C LYS A 220 32.97 19.62 -13.90
#